data_AF-A0A7C5R1A4-F1
#
_entry.id   AF-A0A7C5R1A4-F1
#
_cell.length_a   1.000
_cell.length_b   1.000
_cell.length_c   1.000
_cell.angle_alpha   90.00
_cell.angle_beta   90.00
_cell.angle_gamma   90.00
#
_symmetry.space_group_name_H-M   'P 1'
#
loop_
_entity.id
_entity.type
_entity.pdbx_description
1 polymer ?
#
loop_
_entity_poly.entity_id
_entity_poly.type
_entity_poly.pdbx_seq_one_letter_code
_entity_poly.pdbx_strand_id
1 'polypeptide(L)'
;MRLFEAIVDANQRASKGDASAGVHVSEYAGSLPVVVLTCIDPRLNSLLPGVLGVPTEQFIWLRNAGNIITSSLSSTTRSLALACAVEGGREIAIIGHTDCKVCHTSVGEIVDRFRALGVQRERLPDNLVEYFGLFASERQNVIKAVDLVRNSPLIGAKIPVHGLLLDTVTGKLECLVNGYQTLSAPLSASPAAHVNVNGPSLTKVAQVSSTEGEEVSSAAPNPTTAPPSPPPLLPRRAIRQRAPWER
;
A
#
# COMPACT_ATOMS: atom_id res chain seq x y z
N MET A 1 -5.32 13.51 -20.75
CA MET A 1 -5.61 13.17 -19.34
C MET A 1 -4.56 12.16 -18.90
N ARG A 2 -4.05 12.26 -17.68
CA ARG A 2 -3.08 11.28 -17.13
C ARG A 2 -3.83 10.14 -16.42
N LEU A 3 -3.14 9.05 -16.08
CA LEU A 3 -3.75 7.80 -15.60
C LEU A 3 -4.73 8.01 -14.44
N PHE A 4 -4.30 8.64 -13.33
CA PHE A 4 -5.20 8.82 -12.17
C PHE A 4 -6.33 9.81 -12.42
N GLU A 5 -6.18 10.75 -13.35
CA GLU A 5 -7.28 11.61 -13.78
C GLU A 5 -8.32 10.78 -14.56
N ALA A 6 -7.87 9.86 -15.43
CA ALA A 6 -8.73 8.96 -16.18
C ALA A 6 -9.44 7.94 -15.29
N ILE A 7 -8.77 7.42 -14.26
CA ILE A 7 -9.37 6.53 -13.25
C ILE A 7 -10.51 7.26 -12.52
N VAL A 8 -10.26 8.47 -12.03
CA VAL A 8 -11.27 9.25 -11.30
C VAL A 8 -12.43 9.64 -12.21
N ASP A 9 -12.17 10.08 -13.46
CA ASP A 9 -13.21 10.39 -14.44
C ASP A 9 -14.08 9.16 -14.75
N ALA A 10 -13.46 8.03 -15.08
CA ALA A 10 -14.17 6.78 -15.35
C ALA A 10 -15.02 6.35 -14.15
N ASN A 11 -14.46 6.38 -12.94
CA ASN A 11 -15.21 6.08 -11.72
C ASN A 11 -16.42 7.01 -11.53
N GLN A 12 -16.26 8.31 -11.75
CA GLN A 12 -17.36 9.27 -11.63
C GLN A 12 -18.44 9.05 -12.68
N ARG A 13 -18.09 8.74 -13.93
CA ARG A 13 -19.05 8.36 -14.97
C ARG A 13 -19.77 7.06 -14.62
N ALA A 14 -19.06 6.04 -14.17
CA ALA A 14 -19.65 4.77 -13.72
C ALA A 14 -20.66 5.00 -12.58
N SER A 15 -20.34 5.86 -11.60
CA SER A 15 -21.25 6.20 -10.49
C SER A 15 -22.53 6.90 -10.94
N LYS A 16 -22.56 7.47 -12.15
CA LYS A 16 -23.73 8.11 -12.77
C LYS A 16 -24.48 7.18 -13.72
N GLY A 17 -24.09 5.90 -13.81
CA GLY A 17 -24.75 4.89 -14.64
C GLY A 17 -24.20 4.76 -16.07
N ASP A 18 -23.05 5.35 -16.39
CA ASP A 18 -22.41 5.16 -17.71
C ASP A 18 -21.84 3.73 -17.81
N ALA A 19 -22.49 2.87 -18.58
CA ALA A 19 -22.06 1.48 -18.80
C ALA A 19 -20.77 1.35 -19.64
N SER A 20 -20.35 2.42 -20.33
CA SER A 20 -19.10 2.49 -21.08
C SER A 20 -17.93 3.04 -20.24
N ALA A 21 -18.20 3.36 -18.96
CA ALA A 21 -17.17 3.85 -18.06
C ALA A 21 -16.09 2.81 -17.80
N GLY A 22 -14.84 3.21 -18.07
CA GLY A 22 -13.67 2.38 -17.92
C GLY A 22 -12.42 3.14 -18.35
N VAL A 23 -11.26 2.59 -17.99
CA VAL A 23 -9.96 3.10 -18.41
C VAL A 23 -9.41 2.18 -19.49
N HIS A 24 -9.00 2.73 -20.62
CA HIS A 24 -8.26 1.99 -21.64
C HIS A 24 -6.80 1.85 -21.19
N VAL A 25 -6.54 0.86 -20.34
CA VAL A 25 -5.26 0.66 -19.63
C VAL A 25 -4.05 0.63 -20.57
N SER A 26 -4.21 0.13 -21.80
CA SER A 26 -3.16 0.12 -22.83
C SER A 26 -2.62 1.49 -23.20
N GLU A 27 -3.45 2.54 -23.09
CA GLU A 27 -3.04 3.94 -23.34
C GLU A 27 -2.09 4.48 -22.26
N TYR A 28 -2.03 3.80 -21.11
CA TYR A 28 -1.28 4.23 -19.92
C TYR A 28 -0.16 3.27 -19.55
N ALA A 29 0.31 2.42 -20.49
CA ALA A 29 1.35 1.42 -20.23
C ALA A 29 2.62 2.01 -19.59
N GLY A 30 2.98 3.26 -19.89
CA GLY A 30 4.14 3.94 -19.29
C GLY A 30 3.97 4.39 -17.82
N SER A 31 2.72 4.44 -17.34
CA SER A 31 2.29 4.85 -15.99
C SER A 31 1.93 3.67 -15.08
N LEU A 32 2.15 2.43 -15.54
CA LEU A 32 1.86 1.20 -14.79
C LEU A 32 3.18 0.46 -14.47
N PRO A 33 3.24 -0.33 -13.37
CA PRO A 33 2.17 -0.58 -12.40
C PRO A 33 1.93 0.60 -11.44
N VAL A 34 0.73 0.68 -10.86
CA VAL A 34 0.42 1.62 -9.77
C VAL A 34 0.66 0.97 -8.41
N VAL A 35 1.16 1.76 -7.47
CA VAL A 35 1.31 1.38 -6.06
C VAL A 35 0.20 2.02 -5.25
N VAL A 36 -0.54 1.24 -4.47
CA VAL A 36 -1.67 1.74 -3.70
C VAL A 36 -1.53 1.38 -2.24
N LEU A 37 -1.58 2.38 -1.38
CA LEU A 37 -1.77 2.20 0.06
C LEU A 37 -3.23 2.45 0.41
N THR A 38 -3.84 1.51 1.14
CA THR A 38 -5.20 1.69 1.67
C THR A 38 -5.38 1.04 3.04
N CYS A 39 -6.60 1.06 3.56
CA CYS A 39 -6.95 0.48 4.85
C CYS A 39 -7.05 -1.06 4.81
N ILE A 40 -6.89 -1.70 5.97
CA ILE A 40 -7.20 -3.14 6.20
C ILE A 40 -8.70 -3.45 6.22
N ASP A 41 -9.57 -2.46 6.01
CA ASP A 41 -11.02 -2.67 5.98
C ASP A 41 -11.42 -3.75 4.95
N PRO A 42 -12.07 -4.85 5.37
CA PRO A 42 -12.40 -5.95 4.48
C PRO A 42 -13.30 -5.57 3.30
N ARG A 43 -14.11 -4.50 3.41
CA ARG A 43 -14.98 -4.01 2.32
C ARG A 43 -14.16 -3.62 1.09
N LEU A 44 -12.93 -3.18 1.29
CA LEU A 44 -12.03 -2.74 0.22
C LEU A 44 -11.52 -3.91 -0.64
N ASN A 45 -11.57 -5.15 -0.15
CA ASN A 45 -11.08 -6.33 -0.88
C ASN A 45 -11.79 -6.50 -2.21
N SER A 46 -13.11 -6.30 -2.21
CA SER A 46 -13.95 -6.40 -3.41
C SER A 46 -14.12 -5.06 -4.13
N LEU A 47 -14.15 -3.95 -3.38
CA LEU A 47 -14.44 -2.63 -3.96
C LEU A 47 -13.25 -2.08 -4.74
N LEU A 48 -12.05 -2.10 -4.15
CA LEU A 48 -10.93 -1.31 -4.67
C LEU A 48 -10.43 -1.75 -6.06
N PRO A 49 -10.30 -3.05 -6.37
CA PRO A 49 -9.89 -3.48 -7.71
C PRO A 49 -10.86 -3.01 -8.81
N GLY A 50 -12.17 -3.08 -8.55
CA GLY A 50 -13.19 -2.62 -9.50
C GLY A 50 -13.20 -1.10 -9.65
N VAL A 51 -12.97 -0.37 -8.56
CA VAL A 51 -12.93 1.09 -8.53
C VAL A 51 -11.72 1.67 -9.28
N LEU A 52 -10.55 1.02 -9.19
CA LEU A 52 -9.35 1.47 -9.90
C LEU A 52 -9.42 1.17 -11.40
N GLY A 53 -10.10 0.11 -11.80
CA GLY A 53 -10.24 -0.27 -13.22
C GLY A 53 -8.92 -0.66 -13.89
N VAL A 54 -7.87 -0.95 -13.12
CA VAL A 54 -6.59 -1.48 -13.61
C VAL A 54 -6.54 -3.00 -13.39
N PRO A 55 -5.82 -3.75 -14.24
CA PRO A 55 -5.64 -5.17 -14.05
C PRO A 55 -4.86 -5.47 -12.76
N THR A 56 -5.18 -6.58 -12.10
CA THR A 56 -4.59 -6.94 -10.80
C THR A 56 -3.07 -7.06 -10.87
N GLU A 57 -2.52 -7.52 -11.99
CA GLU A 57 -1.09 -7.63 -12.25
C GLU A 57 -0.37 -6.28 -12.40
N GLN A 58 -1.11 -5.19 -12.59
CA GLN A 58 -0.59 -3.81 -12.67
C GLN A 58 -0.86 -3.00 -11.40
N PHE A 59 -1.28 -3.67 -10.32
CA PHE A 59 -1.74 -3.08 -9.07
C PHE A 59 -0.97 -3.67 -7.88
N ILE A 60 -0.02 -2.91 -7.36
CA ILE A 60 0.76 -3.29 -6.18
C ILE A 60 0.01 -2.81 -4.94
N TRP A 61 -0.50 -3.76 -4.15
CA TRP A 61 -1.42 -3.47 -3.05
C TRP A 61 -0.74 -3.50 -1.67
N LEU A 62 -0.61 -2.33 -1.03
CA LEU A 62 -0.18 -2.18 0.36
C LEU A 62 -1.37 -1.82 1.25
N ARG A 63 -1.40 -2.39 2.45
CA ARG A 63 -2.51 -2.19 3.40
C ARG A 63 -2.02 -2.07 4.83
N ASN A 64 -2.57 -1.11 5.58
CA ASN A 64 -2.40 -1.02 7.03
C ASN A 64 -3.67 -0.43 7.68
N ALA A 65 -3.72 -0.38 9.01
CA ALA A 65 -4.85 0.20 9.72
C ALA A 65 -4.96 1.70 9.39
N GLY A 66 -6.08 2.09 8.78
CA GLY A 66 -6.40 3.49 8.49
C GLY A 66 -5.53 4.16 7.42
N ASN A 67 -4.82 3.40 6.57
CA ASN A 67 -3.91 3.94 5.54
C ASN A 67 -2.90 4.97 6.12
N ILE A 68 -2.46 4.72 7.35
CA ILE A 68 -1.68 5.65 8.16
C ILE A 68 -0.22 5.61 7.74
N ILE A 69 0.40 6.79 7.72
CA ILE A 69 1.85 6.96 7.60
C ILE A 69 2.27 7.83 8.76
N THR A 70 3.15 7.31 9.63
CA THR A 70 3.56 7.99 10.86
C THR A 70 4.75 8.92 10.65
N SER A 71 5.60 8.63 9.67
CA SER A 71 6.75 9.47 9.30
C SER A 71 7.21 9.23 7.87
N SER A 72 8.00 10.16 7.33
CA SER A 72 8.58 10.08 5.98
C SER A 72 9.61 8.94 5.83
N LEU A 73 10.07 8.33 6.93
CA LEU A 73 10.95 7.15 6.95
C LEU A 73 10.31 5.95 7.67
N SER A 74 8.98 5.96 7.80
CA SER A 74 8.24 4.85 8.42
C SER A 74 8.40 3.55 7.63
N SER A 75 8.06 2.42 8.26
CA SER A 75 8.03 1.11 7.58
C SER A 75 7.12 1.12 6.35
N THR A 76 5.98 1.80 6.42
CA THR A 76 5.06 1.92 5.27
C THR A 76 5.67 2.74 4.14
N THR A 77 6.34 3.85 4.44
CA THR A 77 7.03 4.65 3.43
C THR A 77 8.18 3.87 2.79
N ARG A 78 8.93 3.10 3.58
CA ARG A 78 9.96 2.19 3.07
C ARG A 78 9.37 1.15 2.11
N SER A 79 8.22 0.55 2.44
CA SER A 79 7.53 -0.38 1.55
C SER A 79 7.05 0.28 0.26
N LEU A 80 6.51 1.50 0.32
CA LEU A 80 6.14 2.28 -0.87
C LEU A 80 7.35 2.56 -1.77
N ALA A 81 8.48 2.94 -1.18
CA ALA A 81 9.71 3.20 -1.92
C ALA A 81 10.23 1.93 -2.63
N LEU A 82 10.20 0.78 -1.94
CA LEU A 82 10.60 -0.50 -2.53
C LEU A 82 9.61 -0.96 -3.63
N ALA A 83 8.31 -0.71 -3.47
CA ALA A 83 7.35 -0.98 -4.53
C ALA A 83 7.65 -0.17 -5.81
N CYS A 84 8.17 1.05 -5.67
CA CYS A 84 8.66 1.82 -6.82
C CYS A 84 10.00 1.31 -7.35
N ALA A 85 10.99 1.13 -6.47
CA ALA A 85 12.37 0.87 -6.86
C ALA A 85 12.64 -0.59 -7.30
N VAL A 86 11.93 -1.55 -6.71
CA VAL A 86 12.12 -2.99 -6.95
C VAL A 86 11.03 -3.53 -7.87
N GLU A 87 9.76 -3.22 -7.58
CA GLU A 87 8.61 -3.73 -8.35
C GLU A 87 8.23 -2.83 -9.55
N GLY A 88 8.97 -1.73 -9.77
CA GLY A 88 8.79 -0.85 -10.93
C GLY A 88 7.57 0.07 -10.86
N GLY A 89 6.95 0.23 -9.68
CA GLY A 89 5.81 1.12 -9.44
C GLY A 89 6.04 2.54 -9.93
N ARG A 90 5.14 3.03 -10.79
CA ARG A 90 5.28 4.30 -11.51
C ARG A 90 4.60 5.47 -10.84
N GLU A 91 3.52 5.20 -10.13
CA GLU A 91 2.70 6.19 -9.44
C GLU A 91 2.20 5.63 -8.12
N ILE A 92 2.09 6.46 -7.10
CA ILE A 92 1.59 6.07 -5.78
C ILE A 92 0.21 6.71 -5.58
N ALA A 93 -0.77 5.95 -5.11
CA ALA A 93 -2.01 6.49 -4.57
C ALA A 93 -2.24 6.07 -3.12
N ILE A 94 -2.47 7.07 -2.27
CA ILE A 94 -2.95 6.88 -0.91
C ILE A 94 -4.46 7.00 -0.94
N ILE A 95 -5.15 5.89 -0.67
CA ILE A 95 -6.61 5.80 -0.79
C ILE A 95 -7.20 5.55 0.59
N GLY A 96 -7.75 6.63 1.17
CA GLY A 96 -8.61 6.54 2.34
C GLY A 96 -10.03 6.15 1.95
N HIS A 97 -10.87 5.92 2.95
CA HIS A 97 -12.26 5.56 2.71
C HIS A 97 -13.20 6.16 3.75
N THR A 98 -14.46 6.40 3.39
CA THR A 98 -15.49 6.83 4.35
C THR A 98 -15.80 5.74 5.36
N ASP A 99 -16.29 6.15 6.54
CA ASP A 99 -16.65 5.23 7.63
C ASP A 99 -15.47 4.36 8.05
N CYS A 100 -14.31 5.01 8.28
CA CYS A 100 -13.11 4.30 8.71
C CYS A 100 -13.16 4.02 10.21
N LYS A 101 -13.18 2.73 10.58
CA LYS A 101 -13.22 2.32 11.99
C LYS A 101 -12.08 2.91 12.81
N VAL A 102 -10.89 3.08 12.21
CA VAL A 102 -9.73 3.67 12.90
C VAL A 102 -9.98 5.16 13.18
N CYS A 103 -10.58 5.91 12.24
CA CYS A 103 -10.98 7.32 12.42
C CYS A 103 -11.95 7.49 13.59
N HIS A 104 -12.89 6.56 13.73
CA HIS A 104 -13.96 6.63 14.72
C HIS A 104 -13.62 5.95 16.06
N THR A 105 -12.38 5.52 16.28
CA THR A 105 -11.99 4.89 17.54
C THR A 105 -11.17 5.86 18.40
N SER A 106 -11.70 6.21 19.56
CA SER A 106 -11.03 7.03 20.57
C SER A 106 -9.91 6.28 21.29
N VAL A 107 -9.02 7.02 21.95
CA VAL A 107 -7.94 6.43 22.77
C VAL A 107 -8.51 5.53 23.88
N GLY A 108 -9.61 5.95 24.53
CA GLY A 108 -10.27 5.15 25.56
C GLY A 108 -10.77 3.82 25.01
N GLU A 109 -11.46 3.84 23.87
CA GLU A 109 -11.92 2.60 23.21
C GLU A 109 -10.76 1.70 22.77
N ILE A 110 -9.63 2.26 22.35
CA ILE A 110 -8.43 1.46 22.05
C ILE A 110 -7.95 0.72 23.29
N VAL A 111 -7.82 1.43 24.41
CA VAL A 111 -7.41 0.82 25.69
C VAL A 111 -8.39 -0.27 26.09
N ASP A 112 -9.69 -0.02 26.01
CA ASP A 112 -10.71 -1.00 26.38
C ASP A 112 -10.73 -2.21 25.43
N ARG A 113 -10.57 -2.00 24.12
CA ARG A 113 -10.48 -3.09 23.13
C ARG A 113 -9.22 -3.92 23.32
N PHE A 114 -8.06 -3.31 23.60
CA PHE A 114 -6.84 -4.05 23.93
C PHE A 114 -6.95 -4.79 25.26
N ARG A 115 -7.60 -4.18 26.27
CA ARG A 115 -7.91 -4.87 27.54
C ARG A 115 -8.78 -6.09 27.31
N ALA A 116 -9.80 -6.01 26.45
CA ALA A 116 -10.64 -7.14 26.07
C ALA A 116 -9.87 -8.26 25.34
N LEU A 117 -8.74 -7.93 24.71
CA LEU A 117 -7.80 -8.89 24.13
C LEU A 117 -6.77 -9.43 25.15
N GLY A 118 -6.88 -9.06 26.43
CA GLY A 118 -5.94 -9.46 27.49
C GLY A 118 -4.63 -8.66 27.52
N VAL A 119 -4.56 -7.53 26.81
CA VAL A 119 -3.39 -6.64 26.82
C VAL A 119 -3.59 -5.57 27.89
N GLN A 120 -2.77 -5.62 28.93
CA GLN A 120 -2.80 -4.64 30.02
C GLN A 120 -2.24 -3.28 29.56
N ARG A 121 -2.70 -2.18 30.17
CA ARG A 121 -2.39 -0.80 29.76
C ARG A 121 -0.90 -0.51 29.78
N GLU A 122 -0.16 -1.14 30.70
CA GLU A 122 1.26 -0.97 30.94
C GLU A 122 2.12 -1.56 29.80
N ARG A 123 1.53 -2.45 28.98
CA ARG A 123 2.18 -3.01 27.78
C ARG A 123 1.94 -2.15 26.53
N LEU A 124 0.98 -1.23 26.59
CA LEU A 124 0.70 -0.33 25.49
C LEU A 124 1.66 0.87 25.53
N PRO A 125 2.04 1.43 24.36
CA PRO A 125 2.83 2.65 24.31
C PRO A 125 2.19 3.81 25.09
N ASP A 126 3.01 4.69 25.66
CA ASP A 126 2.49 5.81 26.45
C ASP A 126 1.68 6.79 25.59
N ASN A 127 2.21 7.16 24.43
CA ASN A 127 1.55 8.03 23.47
C ASN A 127 0.79 7.23 22.40
N LEU A 128 -0.41 6.77 22.74
CA LEU A 128 -1.24 5.95 21.85
C LEU A 128 -1.67 6.70 20.57
N VAL A 129 -1.90 8.00 20.67
CA VAL A 129 -2.33 8.83 19.51
C VAL A 129 -1.24 8.84 18.45
N GLU A 130 -0.01 9.13 18.84
CA GLU A 130 1.12 9.17 17.92
C GLU A 130 1.51 7.78 17.44
N TYR A 131 1.59 6.80 18.36
CA TYR A 131 2.03 5.45 18.03
C TYR A 131 1.09 4.76 17.02
N PHE A 132 -0.22 4.82 17.26
CA PHE A 132 -1.20 4.25 16.34
C PHE A 132 -1.58 5.20 15.20
N GLY A 133 -1.11 6.45 15.23
CA GLY A 133 -1.39 7.48 14.23
C GLY A 133 -2.87 7.86 14.14
N LEU A 134 -3.58 7.91 15.28
CA LEU A 134 -5.01 8.20 15.30
C LEU A 134 -5.32 9.56 14.67
N PHE A 135 -6.46 9.62 14.00
CA PHE A 135 -6.89 10.79 13.25
C PHE A 135 -8.40 10.96 13.35
N ALA A 136 -8.88 12.21 13.26
CA ALA A 136 -10.29 12.57 13.40
C ALA A 136 -10.98 12.89 12.06
N SER A 137 -10.25 12.80 10.94
CA SER A 137 -10.79 13.02 9.60
C SER A 137 -10.05 12.18 8.58
N GLU A 138 -10.79 11.34 7.86
CA GLU A 138 -10.25 10.50 6.80
C GLU A 138 -9.62 11.34 5.68
N ARG A 139 -10.26 12.46 5.32
CA ARG A 139 -9.75 13.40 4.31
C ARG A 139 -8.40 13.98 4.72
N GLN A 140 -8.29 14.47 5.95
CA GLN A 140 -7.04 15.07 6.44
C GLN A 140 -5.94 14.01 6.61
N ASN A 141 -6.30 12.79 7.01
CA ASN A 141 -5.35 11.68 7.09
C ASN A 141 -4.74 11.35 5.72
N VAL A 142 -5.55 11.30 4.66
CA VAL A 142 -5.04 11.09 3.30
C VAL A 142 -4.09 12.21 2.86
N ILE A 143 -4.48 13.47 3.05
CA ILE A 143 -3.63 14.63 2.69
C ILE A 143 -2.30 14.57 3.45
N LYS A 144 -2.34 14.36 4.77
CA LYS A 144 -1.14 14.21 5.61
C LYS A 144 -0.25 13.05 5.15
N ALA A 145 -0.84 11.91 4.81
CA ALA A 145 -0.10 10.74 4.35
C ALA A 145 0.59 11.01 3.00
N VAL A 146 -0.09 11.70 2.07
CA VAL A 146 0.50 12.16 0.81
C VAL A 146 1.68 13.08 1.06
N ASP A 147 1.53 14.07 1.95
CA ASP A 147 2.61 15.01 2.29
C ASP A 147 3.83 14.29 2.88
N LEU A 148 3.62 13.31 3.76
CA LEU A 148 4.72 12.53 4.36
C LEU A 148 5.46 11.67 3.33
N VAL A 149 4.72 11.07 2.38
CA VAL A 149 5.32 10.27 1.31
C VAL A 149 6.07 11.16 0.33
N ARG A 150 5.48 12.28 -0.08
CA ARG A 150 6.10 13.21 -1.04
C ARG A 150 7.36 13.86 -0.49
N ASN A 151 7.41 14.14 0.82
CA ASN A 151 8.59 14.68 1.49
C ASN A 151 9.59 13.61 1.95
N SER A 152 9.36 12.33 1.61
CA SER A 152 10.33 11.28 1.90
C SER A 152 11.54 11.36 0.99
N PRO A 153 12.77 11.27 1.52
CA PRO A 153 13.96 11.18 0.67
C PRO A 153 14.03 9.88 -0.13
N LEU A 154 13.16 8.90 0.15
CA LEU A 154 13.09 7.62 -0.54
C LEU A 154 12.15 7.64 -1.76
N ILE A 155 11.32 8.68 -1.91
CA ILE A 155 10.36 8.81 -3.01
C ILE A 155 10.86 9.89 -3.96
N GLY A 156 11.31 9.48 -5.13
CA GLY A 156 11.87 10.39 -6.12
C GLY A 156 10.85 11.40 -6.65
N ALA A 157 11.31 12.62 -6.97
CA ALA A 157 10.45 13.70 -7.48
C ALA A 157 9.62 13.34 -8.72
N LYS A 158 10.08 12.34 -9.49
CA LYS A 158 9.43 11.84 -10.71
C LYS A 158 8.23 10.93 -10.44
N ILE A 159 8.04 10.42 -9.21
CA ILE A 159 6.92 9.57 -8.84
C ILE A 159 5.76 10.45 -8.36
N PRO A 160 4.63 10.50 -9.09
CA PRO A 160 3.42 11.18 -8.62
C PRO A 160 2.88 10.49 -7.36
N VAL A 161 2.45 11.28 -6.39
CA VAL A 161 1.80 10.77 -5.16
C VAL A 161 0.42 11.41 -5.07
N HIS A 162 -0.61 10.57 -5.23
CA HIS A 162 -2.01 10.98 -5.25
C HIS A 162 -2.68 10.69 -3.92
N GLY A 163 -3.66 11.51 -3.56
CA GLY A 163 -4.52 11.31 -2.40
C GLY A 163 -5.97 11.20 -2.83
N LEU A 164 -6.60 10.06 -2.59
CA LEU A 164 -7.99 9.81 -2.95
C LEU A 164 -8.82 9.40 -1.73
N LEU A 165 -10.12 9.70 -1.78
CA LEU A 165 -11.10 9.21 -0.82
C LEU A 165 -12.13 8.35 -1.55
N LEU A 166 -12.31 7.12 -1.07
CA LEU A 166 -13.33 6.20 -1.56
C LEU A 166 -14.57 6.22 -0.66
N ASP A 167 -15.72 6.51 -1.23
CA ASP A 167 -17.00 6.25 -0.58
C ASP A 167 -17.29 4.75 -0.57
N THR A 168 -17.35 4.15 0.62
CA THR A 168 -17.55 2.70 0.80
C THR A 168 -18.96 2.22 0.47
N VAL A 169 -19.94 3.13 0.39
CA VAL A 169 -21.34 2.83 0.05
C VAL A 169 -21.55 2.95 -1.46
N THR A 170 -21.09 4.05 -2.05
CA THR A 170 -21.36 4.35 -3.47
C THR A 170 -20.26 3.88 -4.42
N GLY A 171 -19.06 3.60 -3.92
CA GLY A 171 -17.88 3.27 -4.73
C GLY A 171 -17.26 4.48 -5.42
N LYS A 172 -17.72 5.71 -5.13
CA LYS A 172 -17.23 6.94 -5.76
C LYS A 172 -15.86 7.34 -5.22
N LEU A 173 -14.96 7.73 -6.11
CA LEU A 173 -13.67 8.33 -5.82
C LEU A 173 -13.74 9.86 -5.86
N GLU A 174 -13.22 10.48 -4.81
CA GLU A 174 -12.90 11.90 -4.76
C GLU A 174 -11.37 12.07 -4.82
N CYS A 175 -10.89 12.92 -5.72
CA CYS A 175 -9.48 13.31 -5.76
C CYS A 175 -9.24 14.44 -4.75
N LEU A 176 -8.46 14.16 -3.71
CA LEU A 176 -8.09 15.13 -2.68
C LEU A 176 -6.78 15.85 -3.02
N VAL A 177 -5.82 15.09 -3.55
CA VAL A 177 -4.51 15.58 -3.99
C VAL A 177 -4.19 14.95 -5.34
N ASN A 178 -4.02 15.79 -6.36
CA ASN A 178 -3.57 15.36 -7.67
C ASN A 178 -2.04 15.44 -7.74
N GLY A 179 -1.36 14.30 -7.57
CA GLY A 179 0.11 14.18 -7.50
C GLY A 179 0.84 14.61 -8.77
N TYR A 180 0.11 14.80 -9.85
CA TYR A 180 0.58 15.34 -11.11
C TYR A 180 0.90 16.83 -11.08
N GLN A 181 0.30 17.59 -10.17
CA GLN A 181 0.51 19.03 -10.01
C GLN A 181 1.85 19.32 -9.32
N THR A 182 2.35 18.38 -8.51
CA THR A 182 3.60 18.53 -7.74
C THR A 182 4.85 18.10 -8.51
N LEU A 183 4.70 17.56 -9.73
CA LEU A 183 5.83 17.23 -10.62
C LEU A 183 6.47 18.47 -11.26
N SER A 184 5.72 19.57 -11.37
CA SER A 184 6.15 20.82 -12.02
C SER A 184 6.78 21.82 -11.04
N ALA A 185 6.74 21.54 -9.74
CA ALA A 185 7.35 22.38 -8.72
C ALA A 185 8.80 21.94 -8.45
N PRO A 186 9.79 22.84 -8.47
CA PRO A 186 11.14 22.50 -8.01
C PRO A 186 11.06 22.09 -6.54
N LEU A 187 11.71 20.97 -6.19
CA LEU A 187 11.85 20.55 -4.80
C LEU A 187 12.44 21.72 -4.01
N SER A 188 11.70 22.26 -3.04
CA SER A 188 12.29 23.15 -2.05
C SER A 188 13.36 22.35 -1.32
N ALA A 189 14.60 22.80 -1.37
CA ALA A 189 15.70 22.17 -0.66
C ALA A 189 15.33 22.06 0.83
N SER A 190 15.08 20.85 1.31
CA SER A 190 14.97 20.60 2.74
C SER A 190 16.37 20.76 3.35
N PRO A 191 16.51 21.37 4.54
CA PRO A 191 17.82 21.51 5.17
C PRO A 191 18.39 20.11 5.39
N ALA A 192 19.61 19.87 4.90
CA ALA A 192 20.33 18.64 5.14
C ALA A 192 20.40 18.41 6.66
N ALA A 193 19.64 17.44 7.16
CA ALA A 193 19.90 16.90 8.48
C ALA A 193 21.29 16.24 8.40
N HIS A 194 22.27 16.83 9.08
CA HIS A 194 23.57 16.22 9.29
C HIS A 194 23.37 14.87 10.00
N VAL A 195 23.33 13.79 9.22
CA VAL A 195 23.54 12.45 9.77
C VAL A 195 25.04 12.34 10.01
N ASN A 196 25.44 12.45 11.27
CA ASN A 196 26.81 12.21 11.70
C ASN A 196 27.10 10.71 11.59
N VAL A 197 27.64 10.27 10.45
CA VAL A 197 28.12 8.89 10.25
C VAL A 197 29.55 8.80 10.79
N ASN A 198 29.67 8.76 12.12
CA ASN A 198 30.87 8.23 12.77
C ASN A 198 30.49 6.92 13.47
N GLY A 199 30.48 5.85 12.69
CA GLY A 199 30.44 4.46 13.12
C GLY A 199 31.43 3.67 12.25
N PRO A 200 32.11 2.64 12.80
CA PRO A 200 33.35 2.14 12.23
C PRO A 200 33.14 1.46 10.88
N SER A 201 34.09 1.71 9.97
CA SER A 201 34.19 1.12 8.64
C SER A 201 34.21 -0.40 8.70
N LEU A 202 33.13 -1.06 8.30
CA LEU A 202 33.13 -2.49 8.05
C LEU A 202 33.57 -2.76 6.62
N THR A 203 34.89 -2.74 6.44
CA THR A 203 35.52 -3.36 5.28
C THR A 203 36.06 -4.72 5.71
N LYS A 204 35.56 -5.76 5.03
CA LYS A 204 36.18 -7.08 4.82
C LYS A 204 35.97 -8.14 5.91
N VAL A 205 35.07 -9.09 5.62
CA VAL A 205 35.31 -10.51 5.94
C VAL A 205 34.99 -11.34 4.69
N ALA A 206 36.03 -11.59 3.91
CA ALA A 206 36.13 -12.76 3.04
C ALA A 206 37.48 -13.38 3.37
N GLN A 207 37.47 -14.50 4.10
CA GLN A 207 38.42 -15.61 4.06
C GLN A 207 38.15 -16.55 5.23
N VAL A 208 37.68 -17.76 4.93
CA VAL A 208 37.91 -18.92 5.79
C VAL A 208 38.68 -19.92 4.93
N SER A 209 39.93 -20.14 5.31
CA SER A 209 40.82 -21.15 4.76
C SER A 209 40.66 -22.47 5.51
N SER A 210 40.42 -23.51 4.72
CA SER A 210 40.65 -24.95 4.88
C SER A 210 41.54 -25.47 6.03
N THR A 211 41.06 -26.55 6.68
CA THR A 211 41.83 -27.79 6.94
C THR A 211 40.89 -29.01 6.96
N GLU A 212 41.17 -29.97 6.05
CA GLU A 212 41.08 -31.44 6.08
C GLU A 212 40.16 -32.13 7.12
N GLY A 213 39.39 -33.19 6.83
CA GLY A 213 39.20 -34.04 5.66
C GLY A 213 38.38 -35.26 6.09
N GLU A 214 37.49 -35.78 5.23
CA GLU A 214 37.05 -37.18 5.24
C GLU A 214 36.33 -37.47 3.92
N GLU A 215 36.83 -38.47 3.19
CA GLU A 215 36.29 -38.96 1.93
C GLU A 215 34.99 -39.75 2.16
N VAL A 216 33.92 -39.42 1.41
CA VAL A 216 32.90 -40.41 1.03
C VAL A 216 32.45 -40.16 -0.42
N SER A 217 32.86 -41.09 -1.27
CA SER A 217 32.23 -41.67 -2.47
C SER A 217 31.15 -40.90 -3.26
N SER A 218 31.39 -40.89 -4.58
CA SER A 218 30.61 -40.35 -5.68
C SER A 218 29.20 -40.91 -5.89
N ALA A 219 28.24 -40.05 -6.20
CA ALA A 219 27.11 -40.36 -7.09
C ALA A 219 26.64 -39.09 -7.83
N ALA A 220 26.54 -39.19 -9.16
CA ALA A 220 26.07 -38.11 -10.04
C ALA A 220 24.56 -37.83 -9.85
N PRO A 221 24.09 -36.58 -10.10
CA PRO A 221 22.70 -36.22 -9.91
C PRO A 221 21.79 -36.73 -11.03
N ASN A 222 20.69 -37.38 -10.67
CA ASN A 222 19.60 -37.75 -11.56
C ASN A 222 18.79 -36.51 -11.98
N PRO A 223 18.32 -36.40 -13.23
CA PRO A 223 17.55 -35.25 -13.69
C PRO A 223 16.05 -35.41 -13.39
N THR A 224 15.42 -34.27 -13.10
CA THR A 224 14.00 -33.96 -13.35
C THR A 224 12.96 -34.54 -12.39
N THR A 225 12.46 -33.70 -11.48
CA THR A 225 11.02 -33.66 -11.17
C THR A 225 10.55 -32.21 -11.15
N ALA A 226 9.65 -31.86 -12.07
CA ALA A 226 8.97 -30.56 -12.06
C ALA A 226 8.00 -30.49 -10.87
N PRO A 227 7.77 -29.32 -10.27
CA PRO A 227 6.76 -29.18 -9.22
C PRO A 227 5.36 -29.48 -9.79
N PRO A 228 4.45 -30.08 -9.00
CA PRO A 228 3.12 -30.44 -9.47
C PRO A 228 2.31 -29.20 -9.86
N SER A 229 1.56 -29.33 -10.95
CA SER A 229 0.68 -28.28 -11.48
C SER A 229 -0.40 -27.91 -10.45
N PRO A 230 -0.82 -26.63 -10.38
CA PRO A 230 -1.91 -26.21 -9.50
C PRO A 230 -3.23 -26.90 -9.88
N PRO A 231 -4.11 -27.18 -8.90
CA PRO A 231 -5.38 -27.83 -9.17
C PRO A 231 -6.28 -26.97 -10.07
N PRO A 232 -7.14 -27.59 -10.90
CA PRO A 232 -7.99 -26.87 -11.83
C PRO A 232 -9.00 -25.98 -11.10
N LEU A 233 -9.19 -24.76 -11.61
CA LEU A 233 -10.20 -23.82 -11.13
C LEU A 233 -11.59 -24.46 -11.25
N LEU A 234 -12.32 -24.49 -10.14
CA LEU A 234 -13.69 -25.01 -10.09
C LEU A 234 -14.58 -24.26 -11.11
N PRO A 235 -15.47 -24.98 -11.82
CA PRO A 235 -16.30 -24.37 -12.85
C PRO A 235 -17.25 -23.33 -12.25
N ARG A 236 -17.33 -22.16 -12.90
CA ARG A 236 -18.30 -21.09 -12.61
C ARG A 236 -19.73 -21.62 -12.76
N ARG A 237 -20.31 -22.15 -11.68
CA ARG A 237 -21.75 -22.36 -11.57
C ARG A 237 -22.34 -21.38 -10.57
N ALA A 238 -23.10 -20.43 -11.14
CA ALA A 238 -24.24 -19.72 -10.58
C ALA A 238 -24.15 -19.27 -9.11
N ILE A 239 -23.75 -18.00 -8.93
CA ILE A 239 -24.10 -17.23 -7.73
C ILE A 239 -25.63 -17.04 -7.74
N ARG A 240 -26.33 -17.88 -6.97
CA ARG A 240 -27.69 -17.60 -6.47
C ARG A 240 -27.65 -17.55 -4.95
N GLN A 241 -27.78 -16.33 -4.44
CA GLN A 241 -28.45 -15.88 -3.21
C GLN A 241 -28.52 -16.85 -2.01
N ARG A 242 -27.79 -16.52 -0.94
CA ARG A 242 -28.32 -16.05 0.37
C ARG A 242 -27.17 -15.65 1.30
N ALA A 243 -27.29 -14.52 1.99
CA ALA A 243 -26.29 -14.03 2.94
C ALA A 243 -26.43 -14.74 4.31
N PRO A 244 -25.34 -15.00 5.06
CA PRO A 244 -25.37 -15.86 6.24
C PRO A 244 -25.86 -15.21 7.55
N TRP A 245 -26.34 -13.97 7.53
CA TRP A 245 -26.75 -13.26 8.76
C TRP A 245 -28.27 -13.23 8.99
N GLU A 246 -29.06 -13.93 8.18
CA GLU A 246 -30.45 -14.29 8.54
C GLU A 246 -30.43 -15.50 9.51
N ARG A 247 -30.09 -15.25 10.78
CA ARG A 247 -30.61 -15.97 11.95
C ARG A 247 -30.24 -15.28 13.26
#